data_AF-A0AA42BQR0-F1
#
_entry.id   AF-A0AA42BQR0-F1
#
_cell.length_a   1.000
_cell.length_b   1.000
_cell.length_c   1.000
_cell.angle_alpha   90.00
_cell.angle_beta   90.00
_cell.angle_gamma   90.00
#
_symmetry.space_group_name_H-M   'P 1'
#
loop_
_entity.id
_entity.type
_entity.pdbx_description
1 polymer ?
#
loop_
_entity_poly.entity_id
_entity_poly.type
_entity_poly.pdbx_seq_one_letter_code
_entity_poly.pdbx_strand_id
1 'polypeptide(L)'
;MITLPMAEMIDQISRLNLLNLIHTHTKSSLERLIENIYSDRYKGKDAAEVLKTVRRIDFLRTKRRWAETARKDYQAFVANSASKKKWKELAGEYQHLTHYYKEYGAERFTSQMASFSTPEGLIEARQAELQEWANDDARLITDYPYIQHKTNLQIEKAILLDIAMLIGAALTKQTQHDLEIIESPYSATDNPLFANSQSKIKVDGETLKQNSKEYYKKSYQAGKTQLAEVLIDKDYAAQKDYKVPDLDMIDSRIFLEVMSHRGKLFATQKLITVRITDLVKGIYSSDGKKNYENLESRLKKMQHFSLVRQYEDGGWESIGIFSDVKVLVQEDGTRVAEIYVSEAVYKDYIQNQTVRIYKDKIFNLSSGYAHHLIFPLQKERLARYQMNLSFETSMDYLYFATKVRFTKRRKADNLRDIEIALQELIDQQIVVKAFERIRDVFYIQFHPVQEKEVQNLLAGGVGTYEKLPFSTAPFPEA
;
A
#
# COMPACT_ATOMS: atom_id res chain seq x y z
N MET A 1 -19.88 -5.10 -4.65
CA MET A 1 -21.03 -4.17 -4.66
C MET A 1 -21.01 -3.45 -3.31
N ILE A 2 -20.46 -2.24 -3.22
CA ILE A 2 -20.22 -1.56 -1.94
C ILE A 2 -21.55 -0.92 -1.51
N THR A 3 -22.26 -1.58 -0.61
CA THR A 3 -23.42 -1.00 0.09
C THR A 3 -22.92 -0.55 1.46
N LEU A 4 -22.66 0.74 1.59
CA LEU A 4 -22.45 1.33 2.91
C LEU A 4 -23.80 1.23 3.66
N PRO A 5 -23.87 0.73 4.91
CA PRO A 5 -25.12 0.75 5.64
C PRO A 5 -25.45 2.22 5.94
N MET A 6 -26.39 2.77 5.16
CA MET A 6 -26.90 4.15 5.28
C MET A 6 -27.14 4.55 6.75
N ALA A 7 -27.59 3.61 7.58
CA ALA A 7 -27.83 3.80 9.01
C ALA A 7 -26.58 4.23 9.80
N GLU A 8 -25.40 3.66 9.53
CA GLU A 8 -24.15 4.00 10.24
C GLU A 8 -23.68 5.41 9.86
N MET A 9 -23.85 5.77 8.60
CA MET A 9 -23.52 7.11 8.10
C MET A 9 -24.44 8.19 8.64
N ILE A 10 -25.74 7.90 8.73
CA ILE A 10 -26.72 8.78 9.34
C ILE A 10 -26.39 8.98 10.82
N ASP A 11 -26.07 7.91 11.56
CA ASP A 11 -25.67 7.99 12.97
C ASP A 11 -24.39 8.82 13.13
N GLN A 12 -23.36 8.61 12.31
CA GLN A 12 -22.12 9.39 12.38
C GLN A 12 -22.34 10.88 12.12
N ILE A 13 -23.12 11.23 11.09
CA ILE A 13 -23.45 12.63 10.77
C ILE A 13 -24.37 13.23 11.84
N SER A 14 -25.24 12.42 12.45
CA SER A 14 -26.18 12.89 13.47
C SER A 14 -25.51 13.37 14.76
N ARG A 15 -24.29 12.89 15.03
CA ARG A 15 -23.51 13.25 16.21
C ARG A 15 -22.68 14.53 16.02
N LEU A 16 -22.73 15.14 14.84
CA LEU A 16 -22.02 16.36 14.50
C LEU A 16 -22.97 17.57 14.54
N ASN A 17 -22.42 18.77 14.74
CA ASN A 17 -23.17 20.03 14.63
C ASN A 17 -23.78 20.27 13.23
N LEU A 18 -23.47 19.39 12.27
CA LEU A 18 -23.93 19.41 10.90
C LEU A 18 -25.45 19.24 10.76
N LEU A 19 -26.10 18.47 11.64
CA LEU A 19 -27.56 18.24 11.56
C LEU A 19 -28.39 19.52 11.66
N ASN A 20 -28.05 20.40 12.61
CA ASN A 20 -28.75 21.67 12.80
C ASN A 20 -28.62 22.56 11.56
N LEU A 21 -27.43 22.59 10.96
CA LEU A 21 -27.18 23.35 9.74
C LEU A 21 -27.91 22.75 8.53
N ILE A 22 -27.99 21.42 8.41
CA ILE A 22 -28.78 20.73 7.38
C ILE A 22 -30.25 21.14 7.49
N HIS A 23 -30.83 21.06 8.69
CA HIS A 23 -32.24 21.39 8.88
C HIS A 23 -32.55 22.87 8.57
N THR A 24 -31.61 23.76 8.88
CA THR A 24 -31.79 25.21 8.72
C THR A 24 -31.54 25.69 7.27
N HIS A 25 -30.55 25.10 6.59
CA HIS A 25 -30.04 25.64 5.33
C HIS A 25 -30.28 24.73 4.11
N THR A 26 -30.84 23.54 4.28
CA THR A 26 -31.15 22.63 3.17
C THR A 26 -32.62 22.25 3.16
N LYS A 27 -33.18 22.03 1.96
CA LYS A 27 -34.58 21.59 1.77
C LYS A 27 -34.74 20.07 1.70
N SER A 28 -33.65 19.32 1.84
CA SER A 28 -33.62 17.86 1.64
C SER A 28 -33.31 17.17 2.96
N SER A 29 -33.85 15.97 3.16
CA SER A 29 -33.47 15.15 4.31
C SER A 29 -32.01 14.69 4.18
N LEU A 30 -31.38 14.38 5.31
CA LEU A 30 -29.99 13.91 5.36
C LEU A 30 -29.80 12.67 4.48
N GLU A 31 -30.74 11.72 4.53
CA GLU A 31 -30.73 10.49 3.74
C GLU A 31 -30.65 10.79 2.25
N ARG A 32 -31.51 11.70 1.78
CA ARG A 32 -31.57 12.07 0.37
C ARG A 32 -30.31 12.82 -0.08
N LEU A 33 -29.72 13.63 0.80
CA LEU A 33 -28.43 14.28 0.52
C LEU A 33 -27.31 13.25 0.37
N ILE A 34 -27.24 12.26 1.28
CA ILE A 34 -26.24 11.19 1.23
C ILE A 34 -26.40 10.39 -0.08
N GLU A 35 -27.61 9.95 -0.41
CA GLU A 35 -27.89 9.17 -1.62
C GLU A 35 -27.50 9.92 -2.89
N ASN A 36 -27.87 11.19 -3.01
CA ASN A 36 -27.56 12.02 -4.17
C ASN A 36 -26.03 12.20 -4.30
N ILE A 37 -25.34 12.57 -3.22
CA ILE A 37 -23.89 12.80 -3.25
C ILE A 37 -23.16 11.49 -3.57
N TYR A 38 -23.58 10.37 -2.99
CA TYR A 38 -23.01 9.06 -3.31
C TYR A 38 -23.21 8.73 -4.79
N SER A 39 -24.43 8.86 -5.31
CA SER A 39 -24.75 8.57 -6.70
C SER A 39 -23.94 9.44 -7.68
N ASP A 40 -23.81 10.73 -7.40
CA ASP A 40 -23.16 11.68 -8.31
C ASP A 40 -21.63 11.55 -8.27
N ARG A 41 -21.06 11.43 -7.06
CA ARG A 41 -19.60 11.53 -6.87
C ARG A 41 -18.91 10.18 -6.79
N TYR A 42 -19.52 9.16 -6.20
CA TYR A 42 -18.84 7.93 -5.81
C TYR A 42 -19.32 6.67 -6.56
N LYS A 43 -20.58 6.61 -7.01
CA LYS A 43 -21.14 5.43 -7.68
C LYS A 43 -20.34 5.07 -8.94
N GLY A 44 -19.84 3.83 -8.99
CA GLY A 44 -19.08 3.30 -10.12
C GLY A 44 -17.67 3.90 -10.29
N LYS A 45 -17.15 4.61 -9.28
CA LYS A 45 -15.83 5.27 -9.29
C LYS A 45 -14.97 4.75 -8.13
N ASP A 46 -13.65 4.92 -8.25
CA ASP A 46 -12.71 4.64 -7.16
C ASP A 46 -12.90 5.68 -6.04
N ALA A 47 -13.34 5.21 -4.86
CA ALA A 47 -13.65 6.08 -3.73
C ALA A 47 -12.42 6.82 -3.17
N ALA A 48 -11.21 6.22 -3.24
CA ALA A 48 -9.99 6.84 -2.75
C ALA A 48 -9.54 7.98 -3.66
N GLU A 49 -9.58 7.78 -4.98
CA GLU A 49 -9.24 8.84 -5.95
C GLU A 49 -10.28 9.97 -5.95
N VAL A 50 -11.57 9.65 -5.81
CA VAL A 50 -12.62 10.67 -5.65
C VAL A 50 -12.41 11.45 -4.34
N LEU A 51 -12.17 10.77 -3.21
CA LEU A 51 -11.93 11.42 -1.93
C LEU A 51 -10.71 12.35 -1.97
N LYS A 52 -9.61 11.90 -2.57
CA LYS A 52 -8.39 12.71 -2.76
C LYS A 52 -8.67 13.97 -3.56
N THR A 53 -9.48 13.85 -4.63
CA THR A 53 -9.90 14.96 -5.47
C THR A 53 -10.79 15.94 -4.69
N VAL A 54 -11.83 15.45 -4.01
CA VAL A 54 -12.74 16.27 -3.19
C VAL A 54 -11.98 16.98 -2.08
N ARG A 55 -11.08 16.28 -1.37
CA ARG A 55 -10.24 16.83 -0.29
C ARG A 55 -9.38 17.98 -0.79
N ARG A 56 -8.64 17.78 -1.89
CA ARG A 56 -7.69 18.77 -2.38
C ARG A 56 -8.36 19.94 -3.10
N ILE A 57 -9.27 19.63 -4.02
CA ILE A 57 -9.80 20.63 -4.97
C ILE A 57 -10.98 21.38 -4.35
N ASP A 58 -11.87 20.72 -3.62
CA ASP A 58 -13.09 21.36 -3.14
C ASP A 58 -12.97 21.77 -1.67
N PHE A 59 -12.56 20.84 -0.81
CA PHE A 59 -12.58 21.00 0.64
C PHE A 59 -11.51 21.97 1.14
N LEU A 60 -10.22 21.60 1.04
CA LEU A 60 -9.11 22.44 1.53
C LEU A 60 -9.03 23.78 0.82
N ARG A 61 -9.35 23.82 -0.49
CA ARG A 61 -9.40 25.07 -1.25
C ARG A 61 -10.45 26.03 -0.68
N THR A 62 -11.62 25.52 -0.30
CA THR A 62 -12.69 26.34 0.29
C THR A 62 -12.28 26.88 1.64
N LYS A 63 -11.72 26.03 2.52
CA LYS A 63 -11.24 26.44 3.85
C LYS A 63 -10.17 27.52 3.76
N ARG A 64 -9.13 27.29 2.96
CA ARG A 64 -8.06 28.28 2.72
C ARG A 64 -8.58 29.58 2.15
N ARG A 65 -9.52 29.52 1.20
CA ARG A 65 -10.13 30.72 0.62
C ARG A 65 -10.90 31.52 1.67
N TRP A 66 -11.66 30.87 2.55
CA TRP A 66 -12.43 31.56 3.60
C TRP A 66 -11.50 32.21 4.63
N ALA A 67 -10.50 31.50 5.13
CA ALA A 67 -9.52 32.05 6.05
C ALA A 67 -8.76 33.24 5.43
N GLU A 68 -8.30 33.10 4.19
CA GLU A 68 -7.58 34.17 3.50
C GLU A 68 -8.47 35.39 3.20
N THR A 69 -9.75 35.18 2.90
CA THR A 69 -10.70 36.29 2.70
C THR A 69 -10.91 37.06 4.00
N ALA A 70 -11.11 36.36 5.13
CA ALA A 70 -11.27 36.99 6.42
C ALA A 70 -10.03 37.80 6.82
N ARG A 71 -8.84 37.24 6.59
CA ARG A 71 -7.56 37.90 6.87
C ARG A 71 -7.34 39.14 6.01
N LYS A 72 -7.58 39.04 4.69
CA LYS A 72 -7.46 40.18 3.76
C LYS A 72 -8.45 41.28 4.10
N ASP A 73 -9.68 40.93 4.44
CA ASP A 73 -10.70 41.90 4.84
C ASP A 73 -10.28 42.63 6.13
N TYR A 74 -9.75 41.91 7.12
CA TYR A 74 -9.19 42.54 8.32
C TYR A 74 -8.04 43.50 8.00
N GLN A 75 -7.08 43.09 7.16
CA GLN A 75 -5.97 43.95 6.77
C GLN A 75 -6.44 45.21 6.04
N ALA A 76 -7.41 45.08 5.14
CA ALA A 76 -7.99 46.21 4.42
C ALA A 76 -8.73 47.18 5.37
N PHE A 77 -9.39 46.64 6.40
CA PHE A 77 -10.04 47.44 7.44
C PHE A 77 -9.02 48.25 8.25
N VAL A 78 -7.98 47.61 8.78
CA VAL A 78 -6.96 48.27 9.60
C VAL A 78 -6.17 49.30 8.80
N ALA A 79 -5.83 49.00 7.55
CA ALA A 79 -5.14 49.92 6.66
C ALA A 79 -6.03 51.05 6.12
N ASN A 80 -7.34 51.04 6.45
CA ASN A 80 -8.35 51.93 5.91
C ASN A 80 -8.31 52.02 4.37
N SER A 81 -7.96 50.90 3.72
CA SER A 81 -7.66 50.84 2.28
C SER A 81 -8.83 50.38 1.43
N ALA A 82 -9.96 50.03 2.05
CA ALA A 82 -11.21 49.71 1.37
C ALA A 82 -12.42 50.27 2.13
N SER A 83 -13.42 50.72 1.37
CA SER A 83 -14.71 51.14 1.93
C SER A 83 -15.74 50.02 1.75
N LYS A 84 -16.21 49.46 2.87
CA LYS A 84 -17.31 48.49 2.90
C LYS A 84 -18.44 49.01 3.77
N LYS A 85 -19.69 48.80 3.34
CA LYS A 85 -20.89 49.16 4.11
C LYS A 85 -20.98 48.43 5.46
N LYS A 86 -20.49 47.19 5.53
CA LYS A 86 -20.45 46.38 6.75
C LYS A 86 -19.27 45.41 6.70
N TRP A 87 -18.41 45.48 7.72
CA TRP A 87 -17.35 44.50 7.92
C TRP A 87 -17.91 43.24 8.60
N LYS A 88 -17.40 42.08 8.20
CA LYS A 88 -17.80 40.77 8.70
C LYS A 88 -16.57 40.01 9.17
N GLU A 89 -16.80 38.89 9.85
CA GLU A 89 -15.73 37.94 10.22
C GLU A 89 -14.67 38.65 11.07
N LEU A 90 -13.37 38.40 10.84
CA LEU A 90 -12.28 39.02 11.60
C LEU A 90 -12.36 40.56 11.64
N ALA A 91 -12.65 41.20 10.50
CA ALA A 91 -12.75 42.67 10.44
C ALA A 91 -13.92 43.19 11.28
N GLY A 92 -15.06 42.51 11.20
CA GLY A 92 -16.25 42.85 11.98
C GLY A 92 -16.03 42.62 13.47
N GLU A 93 -15.44 41.48 13.86
CA GLU A 93 -15.10 41.18 15.26
C GLU A 93 -14.14 42.22 15.83
N TYR A 94 -13.05 42.52 15.11
CA TYR A 94 -12.09 43.54 15.54
C TYR A 94 -12.73 44.91 15.74
N GLN A 95 -13.66 45.31 14.86
CA GLN A 95 -14.41 46.55 15.02
C GLN A 95 -15.20 46.57 16.34
N HIS A 96 -15.88 45.47 16.69
CA HIS A 96 -16.62 45.36 17.95
C HIS A 96 -15.70 45.33 19.16
N LEU A 97 -14.61 44.56 19.10
CA LEU A 97 -13.61 44.48 20.18
C LEU A 97 -12.96 45.84 20.44
N THR A 98 -12.64 46.59 19.39
CA THR A 98 -12.06 47.94 19.49
C THR A 98 -13.05 48.91 20.12
N HIS A 99 -14.34 48.84 19.77
CA HIS A 99 -15.37 49.66 20.40
C HIS A 99 -15.49 49.33 21.89
N TYR A 100 -15.62 48.05 22.23
CA TYR A 100 -15.70 47.60 23.62
C TYR A 100 -14.48 48.04 24.43
N TYR A 101 -13.27 47.89 23.88
CA TYR A 101 -12.04 48.32 24.54
C TYR A 101 -12.03 49.84 24.81
N LYS A 102 -12.51 50.65 23.86
CA LYS A 102 -12.62 52.11 24.04
C LYS A 102 -13.66 52.52 25.06
N GLU A 103 -14.79 51.82 25.12
CA GLU A 103 -15.91 52.14 25.99
C GLU A 103 -15.67 51.68 27.45
N TYR A 104 -15.07 50.52 27.64
CA TYR A 104 -14.96 49.85 28.93
C TYR A 104 -13.53 49.78 29.50
N GLY A 105 -12.52 50.12 28.72
CA GLY A 105 -11.12 50.14 29.13
C GLY A 105 -10.44 48.77 29.20
N ALA A 106 -9.11 48.80 29.38
CA ALA A 106 -8.24 47.63 29.31
C ALA A 106 -8.50 46.58 30.40
N GLU A 107 -8.74 47.01 31.64
CA GLU A 107 -8.97 46.08 32.76
C GLU A 107 -10.21 45.22 32.52
N ARG A 108 -11.31 45.85 32.10
CA ARG A 108 -12.57 45.15 31.84
C ARG A 108 -12.48 44.28 30.59
N PHE A 109 -11.72 44.68 29.58
CA PHE A 109 -11.43 43.84 28.42
C PHE A 109 -10.69 42.56 28.82
N THR A 110 -9.57 42.68 29.54
CA THR A 110 -8.75 41.54 29.97
C THR A 110 -9.55 40.56 30.83
N SER A 111 -10.43 41.07 31.71
CA SER A 111 -11.29 40.24 32.55
C SER A 111 -12.29 39.37 31.77
N GLN A 112 -12.72 39.81 30.58
CA GLN A 112 -13.72 39.09 29.78
C GLN A 112 -13.10 38.24 28.65
N MET A 113 -11.91 38.60 28.16
CA MET A 113 -11.31 37.98 26.97
C MET A 113 -10.18 37.00 27.31
N ALA A 114 -10.32 36.25 28.41
CA ALA A 114 -9.55 35.05 28.74
C ALA A 114 -8.04 35.12 28.42
N SER A 115 -7.36 36.15 28.92
CA SER A 115 -5.89 36.39 28.86
C SER A 115 -5.37 37.32 27.74
N PHE A 116 -6.24 37.93 26.94
CA PHE A 116 -5.82 38.96 25.97
C PHE A 116 -5.98 40.38 26.51
N SER A 117 -4.90 41.16 26.46
CA SER A 117 -4.89 42.55 26.95
C SER A 117 -5.32 43.58 25.90
N THR A 118 -5.36 43.21 24.62
CA THR A 118 -5.72 44.12 23.52
C THR A 118 -6.56 43.42 22.44
N PRO A 119 -7.42 44.17 21.72
CA PRO A 119 -8.14 43.67 20.55
C PRO A 119 -7.22 43.06 19.47
N GLU A 120 -6.06 43.66 19.25
CA GLU A 120 -5.08 43.23 18.25
C GLU A 120 -4.52 41.84 18.58
N GLY A 121 -4.14 41.63 19.85
CA GLY A 121 -3.60 40.33 20.30
C GLY A 121 -4.63 39.20 20.21
N LEU A 122 -5.90 39.50 20.51
CA LEU A 122 -6.98 38.52 20.35
C LEU A 122 -7.20 38.18 18.87
N ILE A 123 -7.20 39.17 17.97
CA ILE A 123 -7.38 38.91 16.53
C ILE A 123 -6.19 38.16 15.93
N GLU A 124 -4.97 38.39 16.40
CA GLU A 124 -3.81 37.61 15.99
C GLU A 124 -3.97 36.12 16.36
N ALA A 125 -4.43 35.83 17.57
CA ALA A 125 -4.76 34.46 17.98
C ALA A 125 -5.89 33.86 17.11
N ARG A 126 -6.94 34.63 16.81
CA ARG A 126 -8.01 34.18 15.89
C ARG A 126 -7.51 33.89 14.48
N GLN A 127 -6.55 34.66 13.97
CA GLN A 127 -5.92 34.39 12.68
C GLN A 127 -5.12 33.08 12.70
N ALA A 128 -4.40 32.80 13.78
CA ALA A 128 -3.70 31.53 13.95
C ALA A 128 -4.66 30.34 13.99
N GLU A 129 -5.75 30.43 14.76
CA GLU A 129 -6.79 29.40 14.83
C GLU A 129 -7.45 29.15 13.46
N LEU A 130 -7.77 30.21 12.71
CA LEU A 130 -8.32 30.09 11.36
C LEU A 130 -7.33 29.43 10.39
N GLN A 131 -6.04 29.72 10.52
CA GLN A 131 -5.01 29.13 9.68
C GLN A 131 -4.79 27.65 10.02
N GLU A 132 -4.84 27.29 11.29
CA GLU A 132 -4.83 25.89 11.73
C GLU A 132 -6.05 25.15 11.18
N TRP A 133 -7.25 25.68 11.41
CA TRP A 133 -8.48 25.13 10.85
C TRP A 133 -8.39 24.98 9.33
N ALA A 134 -7.86 25.97 8.61
CA ALA A 134 -7.79 25.94 7.14
C ALA A 134 -6.87 24.83 6.58
N ASN A 135 -5.95 24.31 7.40
CA ASN A 135 -5.00 23.28 7.00
C ASN A 135 -5.28 21.91 7.63
N ASP A 136 -6.13 21.84 8.64
CA ASP A 136 -6.61 20.60 9.26
C ASP A 136 -7.70 19.96 8.39
N ASP A 137 -7.50 18.74 7.88
CA ASP A 137 -8.50 18.03 7.08
C ASP A 137 -9.48 17.18 7.91
N ALA A 138 -9.28 17.09 9.23
CA ALA A 138 -10.18 16.43 10.16
C ALA A 138 -11.34 17.35 10.62
N ARG A 139 -11.12 18.68 10.65
CA ARG A 139 -12.17 19.66 10.94
C ARG A 139 -13.03 19.95 9.71
N LEU A 140 -14.35 20.05 9.88
CA LEU A 140 -15.30 20.31 8.80
C LEU A 140 -15.22 21.76 8.29
N ILE A 141 -15.77 22.02 7.10
CA ILE A 141 -15.95 23.39 6.60
C ILE A 141 -17.00 24.11 7.45
N THR A 142 -18.05 23.39 7.87
CA THR A 142 -19.12 23.93 8.71
C THR A 142 -18.66 24.29 10.13
N ASP A 143 -17.49 23.82 10.58
CA ASP A 143 -16.84 24.26 11.82
C ASP A 143 -16.20 25.65 11.72
N TYR A 144 -16.38 26.36 10.59
CA TYR A 144 -15.85 27.70 10.40
C TYR A 144 -16.38 28.66 11.48
N PRO A 145 -15.51 29.36 12.24
CA PRO A 145 -15.93 30.20 13.37
C PRO A 145 -16.94 31.30 13.03
N TYR A 146 -16.95 31.74 11.76
CA TYR A 146 -17.88 32.76 11.27
C TYR A 146 -18.88 32.21 10.25
N ILE A 147 -19.30 30.96 10.39
CA ILE A 147 -20.25 30.31 9.46
C ILE A 147 -21.55 31.14 9.32
N GLN A 148 -22.03 31.76 10.41
CA GLN A 148 -23.20 32.66 10.40
C GLN A 148 -23.05 33.91 9.52
N HIS A 149 -21.82 34.29 9.14
CA HIS A 149 -21.58 35.44 8.26
C HIS A 149 -21.63 35.10 6.77
N LYS A 150 -21.61 33.80 6.44
CA LYS A 150 -21.68 33.28 5.06
C LYS A 150 -23.11 33.32 4.54
N THR A 151 -23.27 33.30 3.22
CA THR A 151 -24.59 33.24 2.58
C THR A 151 -25.17 31.82 2.68
N ASN A 152 -26.49 31.68 2.63
CA ASN A 152 -27.15 30.36 2.65
C ASN A 152 -26.57 29.42 1.58
N LEU A 153 -26.30 29.92 0.37
CA LEU A 153 -25.69 29.13 -0.70
C LEU A 153 -24.25 28.67 -0.37
N GLN A 154 -23.49 29.48 0.34
CA GLN A 154 -22.13 29.09 0.78
C GLN A 154 -22.19 28.02 1.88
N ILE A 155 -23.13 28.14 2.81
CA ILE A 155 -23.36 27.17 3.89
C ILE A 155 -23.86 25.85 3.30
N GLU A 156 -24.83 25.88 2.39
CA GLU A 156 -25.33 24.69 1.69
C GLU A 156 -24.20 23.95 0.95
N LYS A 157 -23.36 24.68 0.20
CA LYS A 157 -22.20 24.07 -0.47
C LYS A 157 -21.19 23.48 0.51
N ALA A 158 -20.97 24.11 1.66
CA ALA A 158 -20.10 23.58 2.71
C ALA A 158 -20.65 22.27 3.28
N ILE A 159 -21.94 22.22 3.58
CA ILE A 159 -22.64 21.01 4.05
C ILE A 159 -22.46 19.87 3.05
N LEU A 160 -22.71 20.11 1.76
CA LEU A 160 -22.58 19.08 0.72
C LEU A 160 -21.13 18.55 0.62
N LEU A 161 -20.13 19.42 0.79
CA LEU A 161 -18.72 19.03 0.77
C LEU A 161 -18.30 18.26 2.03
N ASP A 162 -18.81 18.65 3.19
CA ASP A 162 -18.58 17.94 4.45
C ASP A 162 -19.17 16.52 4.37
N ILE A 163 -20.42 16.38 3.89
CA ILE A 163 -21.04 15.08 3.66
C ILE A 163 -20.24 14.26 2.63
N ALA A 164 -19.78 14.88 1.53
CA ALA A 164 -18.97 14.18 0.53
C ALA A 164 -17.63 13.66 1.10
N MET A 165 -16.98 14.42 1.98
CA MET A 165 -15.77 13.98 2.69
C MET A 165 -16.06 12.81 3.63
N LEU A 166 -17.16 12.86 4.38
CA LEU A 166 -17.58 11.80 5.29
C LEU A 166 -17.93 10.50 4.55
N ILE A 167 -18.68 10.59 3.43
CA ILE A 167 -18.96 9.44 2.55
C ILE A 167 -17.65 8.82 2.07
N GLY A 168 -16.74 9.63 1.51
CA GLY A 168 -15.48 9.13 0.98
C GLY A 168 -14.63 8.48 2.06
N ALA A 169 -14.53 9.09 3.25
CA ALA A 169 -13.83 8.51 4.39
C ALA A 169 -14.41 7.15 4.79
N ALA A 170 -15.73 7.04 4.91
CA ALA A 170 -16.41 5.79 5.24
C ALA A 170 -16.20 4.70 4.17
N LEU A 171 -16.34 5.06 2.89
CA LEU A 171 -16.07 4.15 1.78
C LEU A 171 -14.61 3.69 1.75
N THR A 172 -13.65 4.58 2.02
CA THR A 172 -12.23 4.21 2.10
C THR A 172 -11.89 3.34 3.31
N LYS A 173 -12.61 3.53 4.42
CA LYS A 173 -12.49 2.70 5.62
C LYS A 173 -13.08 1.30 5.40
N GLN A 174 -14.14 1.19 4.59
CA GLN A 174 -14.69 -0.09 4.14
C GLN A 174 -13.85 -0.75 3.04
N THR A 175 -13.20 -0.02 2.13
CA THR A 175 -12.24 -0.62 1.19
C THR A 175 -10.92 -1.01 1.87
N GLN A 176 -10.59 -0.45 3.04
CA GLN A 176 -9.61 -1.04 3.97
C GLN A 176 -10.02 -2.43 4.47
N HIS A 177 -11.25 -2.91 4.21
CA HIS A 177 -11.65 -4.29 4.44
C HIS A 177 -11.57 -5.20 3.21
N ASP A 178 -11.35 -4.66 2.00
CA ASP A 178 -10.82 -5.37 0.84
C ASP A 178 -9.29 -5.15 0.80
N LEU A 179 -8.59 -5.66 1.82
CA LEU A 179 -7.13 -5.63 1.82
C LEU A 179 -6.64 -6.43 0.61
N GLU A 180 -6.01 -5.77 -0.36
CA GLU A 180 -5.46 -6.43 -1.54
C GLU A 180 -4.51 -7.55 -1.09
N ILE A 181 -4.82 -8.79 -1.45
CA ILE A 181 -4.03 -9.95 -1.05
C ILE A 181 -2.98 -10.18 -2.12
N ILE A 182 -1.72 -10.23 -1.69
CA ILE A 182 -0.63 -10.74 -2.50
C ILE A 182 -0.37 -12.20 -2.13
N GLU A 183 0.01 -12.95 -3.14
CA GLU A 183 0.31 -14.36 -3.03
C GLU A 183 1.75 -14.58 -3.48
N SER A 184 2.51 -15.35 -2.71
CA SER A 184 3.84 -15.84 -3.10
C SER A 184 3.77 -17.34 -3.31
N PRO A 185 4.24 -17.88 -4.45
CA PRO A 185 4.25 -19.31 -4.69
C PRO A 185 5.25 -20.02 -3.77
N TYR A 186 5.03 -21.30 -3.47
CA TYR A 186 5.93 -22.08 -2.61
C TYR A 186 7.34 -22.19 -3.20
N SER A 187 7.47 -22.35 -4.52
CA SER A 187 8.74 -22.33 -5.24
C SER A 187 9.57 -21.08 -4.99
N ALA A 188 8.96 -19.90 -4.84
CA ALA A 188 9.67 -18.66 -4.49
C ALA A 188 9.79 -18.43 -2.97
N THR A 189 8.90 -19.02 -2.18
CA THR A 189 8.91 -18.88 -0.71
C THR A 189 9.93 -19.80 -0.05
N ASP A 190 10.06 -21.02 -0.58
CA ASP A 190 10.93 -22.05 -0.02
C ASP A 190 12.34 -22.03 -0.61
N ASN A 191 12.55 -21.27 -1.68
CA ASN A 191 13.83 -21.15 -2.36
C ASN A 191 14.22 -19.68 -2.50
N PRO A 192 15.46 -19.30 -2.18
CA PRO A 192 15.82 -17.90 -2.06
C PRO A 192 16.22 -17.33 -3.44
N LEU A 193 15.22 -17.18 -4.33
CA LEU A 193 15.42 -16.67 -5.70
C LEU A 193 15.90 -15.21 -5.74
N PHE A 194 15.52 -14.41 -4.75
CA PHE A 194 15.83 -12.98 -4.67
C PHE A 194 16.88 -12.72 -3.57
N ALA A 195 17.76 -11.77 -3.82
CA ALA A 195 18.76 -11.31 -2.87
C ALA A 195 18.18 -10.20 -1.99
N ASN A 196 18.79 -10.02 -0.82
CA ASN A 196 18.37 -9.03 0.17
C ASN A 196 18.86 -7.61 -0.15
N SER A 197 19.83 -7.47 -1.06
CA SER A 197 20.47 -6.19 -1.37
C SER A 197 20.76 -6.06 -2.86
N GLN A 198 20.78 -4.82 -3.36
CA GLN A 198 21.21 -4.52 -4.72
C GLN A 198 22.72 -4.82 -4.85
N SER A 199 23.05 -5.88 -5.57
CA SER A 199 24.43 -6.29 -5.80
C SER A 199 24.61 -6.76 -7.25
N LYS A 200 25.86 -6.89 -7.68
CA LYS A 200 26.20 -7.45 -8.98
C LYS A 200 26.90 -8.79 -8.77
N ILE A 201 26.49 -9.79 -9.55
CA ILE A 201 27.15 -11.08 -9.66
C ILE A 201 28.18 -10.95 -10.78
N LYS A 202 29.44 -11.11 -10.43
CA LYS A 202 30.48 -11.35 -11.43
C LYS A 202 30.40 -12.82 -11.83
N VAL A 203 30.24 -13.07 -13.13
CA VAL A 203 30.23 -14.41 -13.70
C VAL A 203 31.54 -14.67 -14.42
N ASP A 204 32.35 -15.54 -13.86
CA ASP A 204 33.67 -15.94 -14.37
C ASP A 204 33.92 -17.45 -14.18
N GLY A 205 32.85 -18.22 -13.95
CA GLY A 205 32.89 -19.62 -13.57
C GLY A 205 32.38 -20.60 -14.64
N GLU A 206 32.14 -21.82 -14.19
CA GLU A 206 31.69 -22.95 -15.01
C GLU A 206 30.38 -22.67 -15.74
N THR A 207 30.29 -23.19 -16.97
CA THR A 207 29.07 -23.11 -17.78
C THR A 207 28.30 -24.41 -17.76
N LEU A 208 26.98 -24.32 -17.67
CA LEU A 208 26.05 -25.43 -17.84
C LEU A 208 25.30 -25.29 -19.15
N LYS A 209 25.15 -26.38 -19.90
CA LYS A 209 24.25 -26.42 -21.06
C LYS A 209 22.97 -27.15 -20.68
N GLN A 210 21.83 -26.48 -20.85
CA GLN A 210 20.51 -27.04 -20.57
C GLN A 210 19.51 -26.52 -21.62
N ASN A 211 18.69 -27.41 -22.18
CA ASN A 211 17.64 -27.06 -23.15
C ASN A 211 18.14 -26.16 -24.29
N SER A 212 19.31 -26.48 -24.85
CA SER A 212 19.98 -25.72 -25.92
C SER A 212 20.45 -24.30 -25.55
N LYS A 213 20.36 -23.91 -24.28
CA LYS A 213 20.93 -22.65 -23.73
C LYS A 213 22.14 -22.94 -22.85
N GLU A 214 23.05 -21.98 -22.79
CA GLU A 214 24.22 -22.00 -21.91
C GLU A 214 24.05 -21.01 -20.77
N TYR A 215 24.46 -21.41 -19.57
CA TYR A 215 24.32 -20.64 -18.34
C TYR A 215 25.63 -20.57 -17.59
N TYR A 216 25.93 -19.44 -16.96
CA TYR A 216 26.94 -19.36 -15.92
C TYR A 216 26.36 -19.85 -14.60
N LYS A 217 27.15 -20.62 -13.85
CA LYS A 217 26.80 -21.08 -12.50
C LYS A 217 27.38 -20.18 -11.42
N LYS A 218 26.59 -19.88 -10.41
CA LYS A 218 27.07 -19.34 -9.14
C LYS A 218 26.49 -20.13 -7.97
N SER A 219 27.36 -20.88 -7.28
CA SER A 219 26.95 -21.65 -6.11
C SER A 219 26.85 -20.77 -4.87
N TYR A 220 25.82 -21.03 -4.08
CA TYR A 220 25.58 -20.44 -2.76
C TYR A 220 25.40 -21.60 -1.76
N GLN A 221 26.04 -21.49 -0.59
CA GLN A 221 25.79 -22.45 0.48
C GLN A 221 24.39 -22.20 1.07
N ALA A 222 23.44 -23.06 0.71
CA ALA A 222 22.13 -23.14 1.33
C ALA A 222 22.18 -24.20 2.44
N GLY A 223 22.94 -23.93 3.48
CA GLY A 223 23.08 -24.84 4.62
C GLY A 223 24.29 -25.76 4.59
N LYS A 224 24.20 -26.90 5.30
CA LYS A 224 25.34 -27.84 5.49
C LYS A 224 25.63 -28.73 4.28
N THR A 225 24.59 -29.16 3.54
CA THR A 225 24.72 -30.17 2.47
C THR A 225 24.13 -29.73 1.13
N GLN A 226 23.27 -28.70 1.11
CA GLN A 226 22.60 -28.27 -0.11
C GLN A 226 23.31 -27.07 -0.74
N LEU A 227 23.84 -27.29 -1.94
CA LEU A 227 24.29 -26.23 -2.82
C LEU A 227 23.08 -25.76 -3.63
N ALA A 228 22.71 -24.49 -3.45
CA ALA A 228 21.78 -23.84 -4.34
C ALA A 228 22.61 -23.09 -5.40
N GLU A 229 22.38 -23.36 -6.67
CA GLU A 229 23.12 -22.73 -7.76
C GLU A 229 22.22 -21.74 -8.48
N VAL A 230 22.63 -20.48 -8.56
CA VAL A 230 21.97 -19.52 -9.46
C VAL A 230 22.56 -19.71 -10.85
N LEU A 231 21.70 -19.97 -11.83
CA LEU A 231 22.03 -20.02 -13.24
C LEU A 231 21.66 -18.69 -13.89
N ILE A 232 22.62 -18.14 -14.65
CA ILE A 232 22.46 -16.88 -15.39
C ILE A 232 22.71 -17.15 -16.86
N ASP A 233 21.76 -16.80 -17.72
CA ASP A 233 21.87 -16.94 -19.18
C ASP A 233 23.18 -16.28 -19.69
N LYS A 234 23.96 -17.04 -20.49
CA LYS A 234 25.28 -16.65 -20.96
C LYS A 234 25.24 -15.44 -21.89
N ASP A 235 24.24 -15.35 -22.77
CA ASP A 235 24.09 -14.24 -23.70
C ASP A 235 23.69 -12.96 -22.96
N TYR A 236 22.81 -13.10 -21.96
CA TYR A 236 22.47 -11.98 -21.08
C TYR A 236 23.68 -11.49 -20.27
N ALA A 237 24.50 -12.42 -19.75
CA ALA A 237 25.72 -12.06 -19.04
C ALA A 237 26.72 -11.31 -19.92
N ALA A 238 26.91 -11.75 -21.17
CA ALA A 238 27.78 -11.06 -22.14
C ALA A 238 27.28 -9.63 -22.43
N GLN A 239 25.97 -9.43 -22.59
CA GLN A 239 25.37 -8.09 -22.75
C GLN A 239 25.58 -7.17 -21.53
N LYS A 240 25.90 -7.74 -20.36
CA LYS A 240 26.16 -7.00 -19.11
C LYS A 240 27.64 -6.98 -18.73
N ASP A 241 28.52 -7.27 -19.68
CA ASP A 241 29.97 -7.24 -19.48
C ASP A 241 30.41 -8.12 -18.29
N TYR A 242 29.73 -9.28 -18.17
CA TYR A 242 29.92 -10.30 -17.13
C TYR A 242 29.74 -9.80 -15.69
N LYS A 243 29.13 -8.62 -15.50
CA LYS A 243 28.77 -8.01 -14.21
C LYS A 243 27.26 -7.83 -14.13
N VAL A 244 26.58 -8.94 -13.92
CA VAL A 244 25.12 -9.02 -13.99
C VAL A 244 24.50 -8.51 -12.69
N PRO A 245 23.57 -7.54 -12.71
CA PRO A 245 22.80 -7.18 -11.53
C PRO A 245 22.02 -8.40 -11.01
N ASP A 246 22.11 -8.70 -9.72
CA ASP A 246 21.35 -9.79 -9.10
C ASP A 246 19.84 -9.45 -9.08
N LEU A 247 19.01 -10.45 -8.83
CA LEU A 247 17.61 -10.26 -8.45
C LEU A 247 17.54 -9.74 -7.02
N ASP A 248 16.87 -8.62 -6.78
CA ASP A 248 16.77 -7.95 -5.49
C ASP A 248 15.30 -7.87 -4.98
N MET A 249 15.09 -7.18 -3.85
CA MET A 249 13.77 -6.96 -3.27
C MET A 249 12.79 -6.26 -4.23
N ILE A 250 13.25 -5.33 -5.06
CA ILE A 250 12.38 -4.64 -6.02
C ILE A 250 11.93 -5.61 -7.10
N ASP A 251 12.81 -6.51 -7.55
CA ASP A 251 12.41 -7.57 -8.49
C ASP A 251 11.37 -8.50 -7.87
N SER A 252 11.50 -8.85 -6.59
CA SER A 252 10.49 -9.63 -5.86
C SER A 252 9.14 -8.90 -5.81
N ARG A 253 9.14 -7.58 -5.53
CA ARG A 253 7.90 -6.77 -5.55
C ARG A 253 7.27 -6.74 -6.93
N ILE A 254 8.08 -6.52 -7.99
CA ILE A 254 7.60 -6.56 -9.38
C ILE A 254 7.02 -7.92 -9.70
N PHE A 255 7.68 -9.01 -9.31
CA PHE A 255 7.18 -10.36 -9.50
C PHE A 255 5.81 -10.54 -8.85
N LEU A 256 5.68 -10.21 -7.56
CA LEU A 256 4.42 -10.34 -6.82
C LEU A 256 3.30 -9.48 -7.42
N GLU A 257 3.62 -8.25 -7.85
CA GLU A 257 2.67 -7.37 -8.54
C GLU A 257 2.26 -7.96 -9.89
N VAL A 258 3.20 -8.40 -10.74
CA VAL A 258 2.84 -9.09 -12.01
C VAL A 258 1.90 -10.26 -11.74
N MET A 259 2.18 -11.05 -10.72
CA MET A 259 1.33 -12.16 -10.34
C MET A 259 -0.05 -11.69 -9.87
N SER A 260 -0.26 -10.52 -9.28
CA SER A 260 -1.61 -10.04 -8.92
C SER A 260 -2.50 -9.74 -10.14
N HIS A 261 -1.92 -9.55 -11.33
CA HIS A 261 -2.64 -9.32 -12.59
C HIS A 261 -3.00 -10.61 -13.35
N ARG A 262 -2.93 -11.79 -12.71
CA ARG A 262 -3.35 -13.06 -13.32
C ARG A 262 -4.80 -13.00 -13.80
N GLY A 263 -5.01 -13.39 -15.05
CA GLY A 263 -6.35 -13.49 -15.66
C GLY A 263 -6.62 -14.88 -16.26
N LYS A 264 -7.62 -14.96 -17.15
CA LYS A 264 -8.02 -16.22 -17.81
C LYS A 264 -6.89 -16.88 -18.60
N LEU A 265 -6.04 -16.08 -19.24
CA LEU A 265 -4.90 -16.57 -20.03
C LEU A 265 -3.83 -17.23 -19.16
N PHE A 266 -3.73 -16.88 -17.88
CA PHE A 266 -2.77 -17.51 -16.98
C PHE A 266 -3.10 -18.99 -16.83
N ALA A 267 -4.37 -19.34 -16.57
CA ALA A 267 -4.79 -20.72 -16.33
C ALA A 267 -4.76 -21.66 -17.55
N THR A 268 -4.70 -21.10 -18.75
CA THR A 268 -4.75 -21.88 -20.00
C THR A 268 -3.43 -21.84 -20.75
N GLN A 269 -2.69 -20.72 -20.67
CA GLN A 269 -1.51 -20.45 -21.48
C GLN A 269 -0.29 -20.03 -20.65
N LYS A 270 -0.40 -19.96 -19.31
CA LYS A 270 0.66 -19.48 -18.41
C LYS A 270 1.04 -18.02 -18.67
N LEU A 271 0.17 -17.28 -19.34
CA LEU A 271 0.40 -15.92 -19.83
C LEU A 271 -0.30 -14.90 -18.95
N ILE A 272 0.43 -13.87 -18.55
CA ILE A 272 -0.09 -12.66 -17.92
C ILE A 272 0.13 -11.49 -18.87
N THR A 273 -0.93 -10.73 -19.12
CA THR A 273 -0.89 -9.52 -19.96
C THR A 273 -1.22 -8.31 -19.09
N VAL A 274 -0.33 -7.34 -19.00
CA VAL A 274 -0.47 -6.20 -18.09
C VAL A 274 0.10 -4.92 -18.70
N ARG A 275 -0.56 -3.77 -18.48
CA ARG A 275 -0.03 -2.48 -18.93
C ARG A 275 1.17 -2.08 -18.07
N ILE A 276 2.23 -1.59 -18.70
CA ILE A 276 3.43 -1.13 -17.99
C ILE A 276 3.06 -0.02 -16.99
N THR A 277 2.15 0.89 -17.35
CA THR A 277 1.69 1.97 -16.47
C THR A 277 1.05 1.46 -15.17
N ASP A 278 0.32 0.34 -15.22
CA ASP A 278 -0.34 -0.21 -14.02
C ASP A 278 0.71 -0.79 -13.07
N LEU A 279 1.69 -1.53 -13.61
CA LEU A 279 2.83 -2.01 -12.83
C LEU A 279 3.67 -0.87 -12.24
N VAL A 280 3.90 0.22 -12.98
CA VAL A 280 4.66 1.38 -12.46
C VAL A 280 3.94 1.99 -11.26
N LYS A 281 2.61 2.17 -11.34
CA LYS A 281 1.79 2.71 -10.24
C LYS A 281 1.74 1.78 -9.04
N GLY A 282 1.76 0.47 -9.25
CA GLY A 282 1.77 -0.52 -8.18
C GLY A 282 3.11 -0.61 -7.43
N ILE A 283 4.23 -0.34 -8.12
CA ILE A 283 5.59 -0.52 -7.56
C ILE A 283 6.24 0.78 -7.11
N TYR A 284 6.04 1.88 -7.84
CA TYR A 284 6.75 3.14 -7.63
C TYR A 284 5.80 4.25 -7.23
N SER A 285 6.30 5.20 -6.42
CA SER A 285 5.52 6.37 -5.98
C SER A 285 5.39 7.47 -7.05
N SER A 286 6.04 7.32 -8.21
CA SER A 286 5.99 8.28 -9.32
C SER A 286 6.01 7.59 -10.67
N ASP A 287 5.49 8.27 -11.69
CA ASP A 287 5.36 7.80 -13.08
C ASP A 287 6.39 8.47 -14.01
N GLY A 288 7.57 8.80 -13.50
CA GLY A 288 8.65 9.35 -14.31
C GLY A 288 9.22 8.33 -15.31
N LYS A 289 9.68 8.80 -16.48
CA LYS A 289 10.26 7.96 -17.56
C LYS A 289 11.27 6.91 -17.06
N LYS A 290 12.13 7.29 -16.11
CA LYS A 290 13.14 6.41 -15.51
C LYS A 290 12.52 5.17 -14.83
N ASN A 291 11.34 5.29 -14.22
CA ASN A 291 10.67 4.17 -13.55
C ASN A 291 10.14 3.15 -14.56
N TYR A 292 9.63 3.62 -15.70
CA TYR A 292 9.22 2.75 -16.82
C TYR A 292 10.43 1.99 -17.39
N GLU A 293 11.53 2.68 -17.70
CA GLU A 293 12.76 2.07 -18.21
C GLU A 293 13.35 1.05 -17.20
N ASN A 294 13.34 1.39 -15.91
CA ASN A 294 13.81 0.50 -14.85
C ASN A 294 12.92 -0.74 -14.70
N LEU A 295 11.60 -0.57 -14.71
CA LEU A 295 10.64 -1.68 -14.64
C LEU A 295 10.84 -2.68 -15.78
N GLU A 296 10.93 -2.20 -17.01
CA GLU A 296 11.10 -3.07 -18.19
C GLU A 296 12.44 -3.80 -18.19
N SER A 297 13.52 -3.10 -17.79
CA SER A 297 14.84 -3.72 -17.61
C SER A 297 14.80 -4.84 -16.57
N ARG A 298 14.03 -4.66 -15.49
CA ARG A 298 13.87 -5.66 -14.42
C ARG A 298 12.97 -6.83 -14.82
N LEU A 299 11.88 -6.59 -15.57
CA LEU A 299 11.08 -7.65 -16.18
C LEU A 299 11.94 -8.50 -17.12
N LYS A 300 12.70 -7.86 -18.02
CA LYS A 300 13.63 -8.56 -18.92
C LYS A 300 14.68 -9.34 -18.14
N LYS A 301 15.23 -8.78 -17.06
CA LYS A 301 16.25 -9.44 -16.21
C LYS A 301 15.72 -10.75 -15.62
N MET A 302 14.50 -10.77 -15.08
CA MET A 302 13.95 -11.93 -14.35
C MET A 302 13.79 -13.20 -15.20
N GLN A 303 13.70 -13.10 -16.53
CA GLN A 303 13.62 -14.29 -17.40
C GLN A 303 14.98 -15.01 -17.56
N HIS A 304 16.09 -14.34 -17.22
CA HIS A 304 17.45 -14.85 -17.44
C HIS A 304 18.06 -15.51 -16.20
N PHE A 305 17.28 -15.64 -15.14
CA PHE A 305 17.69 -16.22 -13.86
C PHE A 305 16.88 -17.48 -13.55
N SER A 306 17.57 -18.51 -13.06
CA SER A 306 16.95 -19.65 -12.41
C SER A 306 17.81 -20.13 -11.24
N LEU A 307 17.20 -20.86 -10.32
CA LEU A 307 17.88 -21.55 -9.22
C LEU A 307 17.84 -23.04 -9.47
N VAL A 308 18.98 -23.71 -9.35
CA VAL A 308 19.07 -25.17 -9.39
C VAL A 308 19.35 -25.70 -8.00
N ARG A 309 18.61 -26.75 -7.64
CA ARG A 309 18.84 -27.56 -6.46
C ARG A 309 19.23 -28.97 -6.88
N GLN A 310 20.26 -29.51 -6.24
CA GLN A 310 20.59 -30.92 -6.34
C GLN A 310 20.07 -31.64 -5.09
N TYR A 311 19.46 -32.80 -5.32
CA TYR A 311 18.97 -33.70 -4.30
C TYR A 311 20.02 -34.78 -4.02
N GLU A 312 19.97 -35.38 -2.83
CA GLU A 312 20.95 -36.38 -2.39
C GLU A 312 20.90 -37.68 -3.23
N ASP A 313 19.77 -37.94 -3.88
CA ASP A 313 19.56 -39.08 -4.80
C ASP A 313 20.12 -38.84 -6.21
N GLY A 314 20.79 -37.70 -6.45
CA GLY A 314 21.28 -37.29 -7.76
C GLY A 314 20.22 -36.63 -8.66
N GLY A 315 18.99 -36.50 -8.18
CA GLY A 315 17.96 -35.69 -8.83
C GLY A 315 18.33 -34.21 -8.80
N TRP A 316 17.78 -33.44 -9.73
CA TRP A 316 17.93 -31.99 -9.74
C TRP A 316 16.65 -31.31 -10.20
N GLU A 317 16.46 -30.08 -9.74
CA GLU A 317 15.33 -29.24 -10.11
C GLU A 317 15.82 -27.84 -10.45
N SER A 318 15.24 -27.22 -11.48
CA SER A 318 15.50 -25.84 -11.88
C SER A 318 14.24 -25.01 -11.77
N ILE A 319 14.34 -23.90 -11.02
CA ILE A 319 13.24 -23.01 -10.67
C ILE A 319 13.53 -21.62 -11.24
N GLY A 320 12.83 -21.24 -12.30
CA GLY A 320 12.84 -19.88 -12.86
C GLY A 320 11.66 -19.03 -12.37
N ILE A 321 11.66 -17.73 -12.70
CA ILE A 321 10.54 -16.82 -12.42
C ILE A 321 9.62 -16.71 -13.64
N PHE A 322 10.18 -16.20 -14.74
CA PHE A 322 9.49 -16.06 -16.03
C PHE A 322 10.23 -16.88 -17.08
N SER A 323 9.49 -17.54 -17.97
CA SER A 323 10.07 -18.29 -19.08
C SER A 323 10.32 -17.41 -20.31
N ASP A 324 9.48 -16.38 -20.51
CA ASP A 324 9.61 -15.41 -21.61
C ASP A 324 8.92 -14.09 -21.24
N VAL A 325 9.46 -12.97 -21.71
CA VAL A 325 8.92 -11.62 -21.48
C VAL A 325 8.99 -10.80 -22.75
N LYS A 326 7.83 -10.32 -23.22
CA LYS A 326 7.72 -9.42 -24.38
C LYS A 326 7.06 -8.11 -23.95
N VAL A 327 7.58 -6.99 -24.42
CA VAL A 327 6.94 -5.68 -24.27
C VAL A 327 6.51 -5.21 -25.64
N LEU A 328 5.20 -5.09 -25.83
CA LEU A 328 4.55 -4.68 -27.07
C LEU A 328 4.09 -3.23 -26.95
N VAL A 329 4.16 -2.50 -28.06
CA VAL A 329 3.58 -1.17 -28.20
C VAL A 329 2.32 -1.31 -29.04
N GLN A 330 1.17 -0.97 -28.46
CA GLN A 330 -0.12 -0.97 -29.15
C GLN A 330 -0.23 0.24 -30.08
N GLU A 331 -1.23 0.21 -30.98
CA GLU A 331 -1.46 1.28 -31.98
C GLU A 331 -1.69 2.66 -31.35
N ASP A 332 -2.26 2.71 -30.15
CA ASP A 332 -2.50 3.93 -29.36
C ASP A 332 -1.26 4.42 -28.59
N GLY A 333 -0.11 3.73 -28.74
CA GLY A 333 1.12 4.00 -28.00
C GLY A 333 1.18 3.38 -26.61
N THR A 334 0.13 2.67 -26.17
CA THR A 334 0.11 1.97 -24.88
C THR A 334 1.13 0.83 -24.89
N ARG A 335 1.95 0.74 -23.83
CA ARG A 335 2.94 -0.33 -23.67
C ARG A 335 2.37 -1.44 -22.80
N VAL A 336 2.37 -2.66 -23.32
CA VAL A 336 1.83 -3.85 -22.65
C VAL A 336 2.92 -4.92 -22.54
N ALA A 337 3.07 -5.49 -21.36
CA ALA A 337 3.93 -6.66 -21.14
C ALA A 337 3.11 -7.94 -21.29
N GLU A 338 3.61 -8.87 -22.11
CA GLU A 338 3.23 -10.27 -22.15
C GLU A 338 4.30 -11.08 -21.41
N ILE A 339 3.90 -11.73 -20.32
CA ILE A 339 4.81 -12.42 -19.42
C ILE A 339 4.37 -13.88 -19.31
N TYR A 340 5.21 -14.79 -19.78
CA TYR A 340 5.03 -16.22 -19.62
C TYR A 340 5.69 -16.68 -18.32
N VAL A 341 4.90 -17.27 -17.44
CA VAL A 341 5.33 -17.69 -16.10
C VAL A 341 6.03 -19.04 -16.17
N SER A 342 7.09 -19.22 -15.38
CA SER A 342 7.81 -20.49 -15.32
C SER A 342 6.91 -21.64 -14.85
N GLU A 343 7.26 -22.88 -15.23
CA GLU A 343 6.44 -24.06 -14.92
C GLU A 343 6.25 -24.27 -13.41
N ALA A 344 7.32 -24.14 -12.63
CA ALA A 344 7.29 -24.34 -11.18
C ALA A 344 6.35 -23.34 -10.50
N VAL A 345 6.49 -22.05 -10.84
CA VAL A 345 5.62 -20.99 -10.31
C VAL A 345 4.19 -21.21 -10.77
N TYR A 346 3.96 -21.52 -12.05
CA TYR A 346 2.64 -21.77 -12.59
C TYR A 346 1.91 -22.90 -11.84
N LYS A 347 2.57 -24.03 -11.63
CA LYS A 347 2.02 -25.17 -10.90
C LYS A 347 1.59 -24.79 -9.48
N ASP A 348 2.43 -24.04 -8.77
CA ASP A 348 2.10 -23.62 -7.41
C ASP A 348 0.80 -22.82 -7.34
N TYR A 349 0.59 -21.90 -8.28
CA TYR A 349 -0.65 -21.12 -8.33
C TYR A 349 -1.88 -21.96 -8.69
N ILE A 350 -1.76 -22.84 -9.68
CA ILE A 350 -2.88 -23.71 -10.08
C ILE A 350 -3.25 -24.70 -8.96
N GLN A 351 -2.26 -25.14 -8.17
CA GLN A 351 -2.46 -26.07 -7.06
C GLN A 351 -2.76 -25.37 -5.73
N ASN A 352 -2.93 -24.04 -5.72
CA ASN A 352 -3.10 -23.23 -4.51
C ASN A 352 -1.97 -23.42 -3.47
N GLN A 353 -0.77 -23.76 -3.92
CA GLN A 353 0.45 -23.84 -3.12
C GLN A 353 1.10 -22.46 -3.01
N THR A 354 0.36 -21.52 -2.43
CA THR A 354 0.79 -20.13 -2.25
C THR A 354 0.67 -19.69 -0.80
N VAL A 355 1.46 -18.70 -0.42
CA VAL A 355 1.36 -18.00 0.85
C VAL A 355 0.71 -16.65 0.61
N ARG A 356 -0.38 -16.39 1.32
CA ARG A 356 -1.23 -15.22 1.12
C ARG A 356 -1.02 -14.24 2.26
N ILE A 357 -0.77 -12.97 1.94
CA ILE A 357 -0.52 -11.87 2.88
C ILE A 357 -1.16 -10.59 2.31
N TYR A 358 -1.62 -9.71 3.17
CA TYR A 358 -2.08 -8.39 2.77
C TYR A 358 -0.94 -7.54 2.19
N LYS A 359 -1.17 -6.93 1.02
CA LYS A 359 -0.18 -6.21 0.22
C LYS A 359 0.48 -5.05 0.96
N ASP A 360 -0.31 -4.28 1.69
CA ASP A 360 0.16 -3.14 2.48
C ASP A 360 1.22 -3.55 3.51
N LYS A 361 1.04 -4.73 4.11
CA LYS A 361 1.98 -5.29 5.08
C LYS A 361 3.33 -5.64 4.46
N ILE A 362 3.37 -6.02 3.18
CA ILE A 362 4.62 -6.33 2.48
C ILE A 362 5.32 -5.05 1.99
N PHE A 363 4.57 -4.14 1.37
CA PHE A 363 5.16 -2.98 0.69
C PHE A 363 5.73 -1.93 1.66
N ASN A 364 5.25 -1.92 2.91
CA ASN A 364 5.75 -1.07 3.98
C ASN A 364 7.06 -1.57 4.61
N LEU A 365 7.50 -2.79 4.31
CA LEU A 365 8.79 -3.30 4.80
C LEU A 365 9.94 -2.58 4.10
N SER A 366 10.94 -2.20 4.89
CA SER A 366 12.14 -1.50 4.44
C SER A 366 13.34 -2.44 4.27
N SER A 367 13.44 -3.48 5.10
CA SER A 367 14.50 -4.48 4.99
C SER A 367 14.19 -5.53 3.91
N GLY A 368 15.17 -5.79 3.04
CA GLY A 368 15.11 -6.93 2.11
C GLY A 368 14.98 -8.27 2.82
N TYR A 369 15.62 -8.42 3.99
CA TYR A 369 15.50 -9.64 4.80
C TYR A 369 14.10 -9.81 5.37
N ALA A 370 13.47 -8.75 5.89
CA ALA A 370 12.09 -8.82 6.38
C ALA A 370 11.11 -9.14 5.23
N HIS A 371 11.30 -8.47 4.08
CA HIS A 371 10.49 -8.70 2.87
C HIS A 371 10.52 -10.16 2.41
N HIS A 372 11.68 -10.82 2.45
CA HIS A 372 11.78 -12.22 2.03
C HIS A 372 11.40 -13.21 3.13
N LEU A 373 11.64 -12.89 4.41
CA LEU A 373 11.30 -13.79 5.54
C LEU A 373 9.81 -13.79 5.90
N ILE A 374 9.05 -12.76 5.55
CA ILE A 374 7.63 -12.68 5.90
C ILE A 374 6.83 -13.87 5.35
N PHE A 375 7.09 -14.32 4.12
CA PHE A 375 6.38 -15.43 3.48
C PHE A 375 6.65 -16.79 4.14
N PRO A 376 7.90 -17.24 4.34
CA PRO A 376 8.15 -18.51 5.03
C PRO A 376 7.64 -18.48 6.47
N LEU A 377 7.78 -17.37 7.19
CA LEU A 377 7.24 -17.25 8.56
C LEU A 377 5.70 -17.29 8.57
N GLN A 378 5.05 -16.66 7.59
CA GLN A 378 3.60 -16.76 7.45
C GLN A 378 3.14 -18.19 7.12
N LYS A 379 3.89 -18.88 6.26
CA LYS A 379 3.61 -20.29 5.93
C LYS A 379 3.65 -21.16 7.19
N GLU A 380 4.68 -20.99 8.03
CA GLU A 380 4.79 -21.68 9.33
C GLU A 380 3.63 -21.33 10.27
N ARG A 381 3.29 -20.04 10.38
CA ARG A 381 2.16 -19.58 11.21
C ARG A 381 0.83 -20.21 10.78
N LEU A 382 0.55 -20.25 9.48
CA LEU A 382 -0.69 -20.85 8.94
C LEU A 382 -0.70 -22.37 9.08
N ALA A 383 0.44 -23.05 8.86
CA ALA A 383 0.55 -24.48 9.07
C ALA A 383 0.27 -24.87 10.54
N ARG A 384 0.80 -24.08 11.48
CA ARG A 384 0.53 -24.28 12.92
C ARG A 384 -0.95 -24.14 13.27
N TYR A 385 -1.62 -23.14 12.70
CA TYR A 385 -3.07 -23.00 12.84
C TYR A 385 -3.81 -24.22 12.30
N GLN A 386 -3.48 -24.69 11.08
CA GLN A 386 -4.12 -25.86 10.46
C GLN A 386 -3.90 -27.15 11.26
N MET A 387 -2.72 -27.31 11.87
CA MET A 387 -2.35 -28.49 12.66
C MET A 387 -2.74 -28.37 14.15
N ASN A 388 -3.42 -27.29 14.56
CA ASN A 388 -3.75 -27.00 15.96
C ASN A 388 -2.53 -27.04 16.90
N LEU A 389 -1.39 -26.54 16.43
CA LEU A 389 -0.14 -26.46 17.21
C LEU A 389 -0.02 -25.11 17.93
N SER A 390 0.87 -25.05 18.92
CA SER A 390 1.29 -23.78 19.52
C SER A 390 1.84 -22.82 18.46
N PHE A 391 1.57 -21.53 18.62
CA PHE A 391 2.14 -20.44 17.83
C PHE A 391 3.58 -20.09 18.23
N GLU A 392 4.22 -20.92 19.06
CA GLU A 392 5.61 -20.81 19.43
C GLU A 392 6.46 -21.88 18.72
N THR A 393 7.64 -21.49 18.27
CA THR A 393 8.57 -22.37 17.55
C THR A 393 10.01 -21.94 17.74
N SER A 394 10.94 -22.86 17.53
CA SER A 394 12.37 -22.55 17.41
C SER A 394 12.84 -22.77 15.98
N MET A 395 13.66 -21.85 15.46
CA MET A 395 14.28 -21.94 14.15
C MET A 395 15.78 -21.69 14.29
N ASP A 396 16.60 -22.59 13.74
CA ASP A 396 18.04 -22.41 13.76
C ASP A 396 18.52 -21.58 12.56
N TYR A 397 19.80 -21.18 12.57
CA TYR A 397 20.41 -20.48 11.44
C TYR A 397 20.25 -21.21 10.09
N LEU A 398 20.23 -22.55 10.10
CA LEU A 398 20.11 -23.35 8.89
C LEU A 398 18.75 -23.15 8.23
N TYR A 399 17.67 -23.11 9.01
CA TYR A 399 16.34 -22.76 8.51
C TYR A 399 16.39 -21.46 7.69
N PHE A 400 16.90 -20.36 8.27
CA PHE A 400 16.97 -19.07 7.58
C PHE A 400 17.87 -19.12 6.33
N ALA A 401 18.99 -19.83 6.38
CA ALA A 401 19.91 -19.96 5.25
C ALA A 401 19.29 -20.69 4.05
N THR A 402 18.23 -21.48 4.25
CA THR A 402 17.46 -22.08 3.15
C THR A 402 16.41 -21.14 2.57
N LYS A 403 16.00 -20.08 3.30
CA LYS A 403 14.91 -19.19 2.92
C LYS A 403 15.36 -17.83 2.38
N VAL A 404 16.58 -17.39 2.70
CA VAL A 404 17.13 -16.11 2.21
C VAL A 404 18.58 -16.24 1.73
N ARG A 405 18.95 -15.46 0.71
CA ARG A 405 20.35 -15.37 0.24
C ARG A 405 21.16 -14.41 1.09
N PHE A 406 21.91 -14.94 2.05
CA PHE A 406 22.87 -14.14 2.81
C PHE A 406 24.01 -13.65 1.91
N THR A 407 24.27 -12.35 1.93
CA THR A 407 25.37 -11.74 1.17
C THR A 407 26.65 -11.62 1.99
N LYS A 408 26.55 -11.65 3.32
CA LYS A 408 27.70 -11.53 4.22
C LYS A 408 28.31 -12.90 4.51
N ARG A 409 29.64 -12.92 4.59
CA ARG A 409 30.41 -14.15 4.85
C ARG A 409 30.36 -14.59 6.31
N ARG A 410 30.23 -13.65 7.25
CA ARG A 410 30.28 -13.95 8.68
C ARG A 410 28.89 -14.32 9.18
N LYS A 411 28.77 -15.52 9.77
CA LYS A 411 27.53 -15.99 10.41
C LYS A 411 26.98 -15.00 11.44
N ALA A 412 27.84 -14.38 12.24
CA ALA A 412 27.43 -13.39 13.25
C ALA A 412 26.69 -12.19 12.63
N ASP A 413 27.14 -11.71 11.46
CA ASP A 413 26.48 -10.59 10.79
C ASP A 413 25.13 -11.00 10.19
N ASN A 414 25.04 -12.24 9.68
CA ASN A 414 23.79 -12.80 9.17
C ASN A 414 22.76 -13.02 10.29
N LEU A 415 23.20 -13.49 11.47
CA LEU A 415 22.34 -13.60 12.66
C LEU A 415 21.77 -12.24 13.05
N ARG A 416 22.59 -11.18 13.01
CA ARG A 416 22.15 -9.82 13.28
C ARG A 416 21.14 -9.32 12.24
N ASP A 417 21.32 -9.65 10.97
CA ASP A 417 20.35 -9.30 9.93
C ASP A 417 19.00 -10.01 10.14
N ILE A 418 19.00 -11.26 10.63
CA ILE A 418 17.77 -11.97 11.03
C ILE A 418 17.09 -11.25 12.21
N GLU A 419 17.85 -10.85 13.24
CA GLU A 419 17.30 -10.10 14.39
C GLU A 419 16.62 -8.79 13.94
N ILE A 420 17.29 -8.02 13.07
CA ILE A 420 16.74 -6.77 12.52
C ILE A 420 15.45 -7.04 11.74
N ALA A 421 15.43 -8.09 10.92
CA ALA A 421 14.25 -8.45 10.14
C ALA A 421 13.07 -8.89 11.03
N LEU A 422 13.31 -9.72 12.04
CA LEU A 422 12.28 -10.15 12.98
C LEU A 422 11.76 -8.97 13.82
N GLN A 423 12.63 -8.05 14.22
CA GLN A 423 12.23 -6.84 14.94
C GLN A 423 11.32 -5.95 14.08
N GLU A 424 11.65 -5.75 12.80
CA GLU A 424 10.79 -4.98 11.89
C GLU A 424 9.39 -5.63 11.74
N LEU A 425 9.31 -6.96 11.68
CA LEU A 425 8.03 -7.68 11.65
C LEU A 425 7.20 -7.48 12.93
N ILE A 426 7.86 -7.41 14.10
CA ILE A 426 7.21 -7.06 15.38
C ILE A 426 6.71 -5.62 15.36
N ASP A 427 7.57 -4.67 14.97
CA ASP A 427 7.25 -3.24 14.98
C ASP A 427 6.06 -2.92 14.06
N GLN A 428 5.96 -3.63 12.94
CA GLN A 428 4.84 -3.51 12.01
C GLN A 428 3.60 -4.34 12.42
N GLN A 429 3.70 -5.14 13.49
CA GLN A 429 2.68 -6.06 14.00
C GLN A 429 2.22 -7.06 12.93
N ILE A 430 3.18 -7.70 12.25
CA ILE A 430 2.94 -8.62 11.14
C ILE A 430 3.57 -9.97 11.45
N VAL A 431 2.76 -11.04 11.50
CA VAL A 431 3.18 -12.46 11.63
C VAL A 431 3.85 -12.79 12.97
N VAL A 432 4.93 -12.10 13.32
CA VAL A 432 5.76 -12.30 14.51
C VAL A 432 5.30 -11.36 15.63
N LYS A 433 5.05 -11.93 16.81
CA LYS A 433 4.67 -11.20 18.03
C LYS A 433 5.88 -10.90 18.91
N ALA A 434 6.78 -11.87 19.06
CA ALA A 434 8.00 -11.74 19.85
C ALA A 434 9.05 -12.74 19.36
N PHE A 435 10.33 -12.45 19.61
CA PHE A 435 11.39 -13.45 19.46
C PHE A 435 12.47 -13.30 20.54
N GLU A 436 13.17 -14.39 20.81
CA GLU A 436 14.39 -14.43 21.60
C GLU A 436 15.46 -15.23 20.85
N ARG A 437 16.69 -14.71 20.79
CA ARG A 437 17.82 -15.44 20.22
C ARG A 437 18.73 -15.98 21.32
N ILE A 438 18.93 -17.30 21.32
CA ILE A 438 19.95 -17.97 22.14
C ILE A 438 20.95 -18.64 21.21
N ARG A 439 22.18 -18.10 21.17
CA ARG A 439 23.25 -18.51 20.23
C ARG A 439 22.78 -18.40 18.77
N ASP A 440 22.56 -19.54 18.12
CA ASP A 440 22.23 -19.67 16.70
C ASP A 440 20.74 -20.06 16.47
N VAL A 441 19.95 -20.08 17.54
CA VAL A 441 18.54 -20.48 17.53
C VAL A 441 17.68 -19.29 17.92
N PHE A 442 16.61 -19.09 17.15
CA PHE A 442 15.58 -18.08 17.36
C PHE A 442 14.30 -18.76 17.84
N TYR A 443 13.87 -18.43 19.05
CA TYR A 443 12.57 -18.80 19.59
C TYR A 443 11.58 -17.71 19.20
N ILE A 444 10.61 -18.05 18.37
CA ILE A 444 9.67 -17.12 17.76
C ILE A 444 8.27 -17.43 18.27
N GLN A 445 7.57 -16.38 18.72
CA GLN A 445 6.14 -16.41 19.01
C GLN A 445 5.40 -15.68 17.90
N PHE A 446 4.46 -16.34 17.24
CA PHE A 446 3.61 -15.75 16.21
C PHE A 446 2.35 -15.09 16.78
N HIS A 447 1.79 -14.15 16.03
CA HIS A 447 0.42 -13.71 16.26
C HIS A 447 -0.56 -14.85 15.93
N PRO A 448 -1.57 -15.11 16.77
CA PRO A 448 -2.64 -16.03 16.44
C PRO A 448 -3.36 -15.62 15.16
N VAL A 449 -3.79 -16.60 14.36
CA VAL A 449 -4.58 -16.35 13.15
C VAL A 449 -5.98 -15.89 13.56
N GLN A 450 -6.42 -14.74 13.04
CA GLN A 450 -7.75 -14.20 13.32
C GLN A 450 -8.81 -14.82 12.40
N GLU A 451 -10.06 -14.88 12.83
CA GLU A 451 -11.16 -15.45 12.04
C GLU A 451 -11.32 -14.78 10.67
N LYS A 452 -11.14 -13.45 10.60
CA LYS A 452 -11.13 -12.71 9.33
C LYS A 452 -9.99 -13.15 8.41
N GLU A 453 -8.82 -13.45 8.96
CA GLU A 453 -7.69 -13.97 8.18
C GLU A 453 -7.93 -15.40 7.70
N VAL A 454 -8.69 -16.22 8.43
CA VAL A 454 -9.10 -17.54 7.96
C VAL A 454 -9.95 -17.41 6.70
N GLN A 455 -10.94 -16.51 6.70
CA GLN A 455 -11.76 -16.26 5.52
C GLN A 455 -10.93 -15.69 4.37
N ASN A 456 -10.11 -14.69 4.63
CA ASN A 456 -9.38 -13.98 3.58
C ASN A 456 -8.20 -14.77 3.02
N LEU A 457 -7.39 -15.40 3.88
CA LEU A 457 -6.12 -16.01 3.53
C LEU A 457 -6.22 -17.52 3.33
N LEU A 458 -7.13 -18.21 4.02
CA LEU A 458 -7.29 -19.68 3.89
C LEU A 458 -8.49 -20.07 3.03
N ALA A 459 -9.60 -19.31 3.04
CA ALA A 459 -10.79 -19.67 2.25
C ALA A 459 -10.70 -19.26 0.76
N GLY A 460 -9.79 -18.35 0.39
CA GLY A 460 -9.60 -17.93 -1.00
C GLY A 460 -8.96 -18.97 -1.94
N GLY A 461 -8.92 -20.24 -1.54
CA GLY A 461 -8.79 -21.36 -2.50
C GLY A 461 -10.07 -21.61 -3.32
N VAL A 462 -11.13 -20.82 -3.12
CA VAL A 462 -12.42 -20.94 -3.83
C VAL A 462 -12.82 -19.59 -4.45
N GLY A 463 -12.47 -19.38 -5.72
CA GLY A 463 -12.95 -18.30 -6.60
C GLY A 463 -11.78 -17.55 -7.27
N THR A 464 -11.48 -17.70 -8.56
CA THR A 464 -12.37 -17.62 -9.73
C THR A 464 -11.92 -18.54 -10.88
N TYR A 465 -11.84 -19.84 -10.62
CA TYR A 465 -12.02 -20.82 -11.68
C TYR A 465 -13.38 -21.45 -11.45
N GLU A 466 -14.36 -21.09 -12.30
CA GLU A 466 -15.53 -21.95 -12.49
C GLU A 466 -14.99 -23.37 -12.60
N LYS A 467 -15.47 -24.26 -11.72
CA LYS A 467 -15.19 -25.68 -11.77
C LYS A 467 -15.54 -26.17 -13.17
N LEU A 468 -14.57 -26.22 -14.06
CA LEU A 468 -14.68 -27.04 -15.25
C LEU A 468 -14.76 -28.48 -14.72
N PRO A 469 -15.83 -29.23 -15.03
CA PRO A 469 -15.90 -30.61 -14.61
C PRO A 469 -14.68 -31.32 -15.18
N PHE A 470 -13.95 -32.02 -14.31
CA PHE A 470 -12.92 -32.95 -14.72
C PHE A 470 -13.56 -33.92 -15.72
N SER A 471 -13.15 -33.82 -16.99
CA SER A 471 -13.44 -34.86 -17.97
C SER A 471 -12.65 -36.08 -17.54
N THR A 472 -13.34 -37.06 -16.95
CA THR A 472 -12.85 -38.42 -16.78
C THR A 472 -12.83 -39.09 -18.14
N ALA A 473 -11.82 -38.76 -18.96
CA ALA A 473 -11.47 -39.59 -20.10
C ALA A 473 -10.31 -40.50 -19.66
N PRO A 474 -10.43 -41.83 -19.77
CA PRO A 474 -9.36 -42.74 -19.43
C PRO A 474 -8.20 -42.56 -20.42
N PHE A 475 -6.97 -42.64 -19.90
CA PHE A 475 -5.77 -42.74 -20.71
C PHE A 475 -5.91 -43.93 -21.68
N PRO A 476 -5.57 -43.77 -22.98
CA PRO A 476 -5.44 -44.92 -23.85
C PRO A 476 -4.23 -45.73 -23.41
N GLU A 477 -4.46 -47.02 -23.14
CA GLU A 477 -3.40 -48.01 -23.01
C GLU A 477 -2.72 -48.23 -24.38
N ALA A 478 -1.41 -48.49 -24.29
CA ALA A 478 -0.41 -48.78 -25.34
C ALA A 478 0.31 -47.57 -25.96
#